data_AF-A0A5B0WMW5-F1
#
_entry.id   AF-A0A5B0WMW5-F1
#
_cell.length_a   1.000
_cell.length_b   1.000
_cell.length_c   1.000
_cell.angle_alpha   90.00
_cell.angle_beta   90.00
_cell.angle_gamma   90.00
#
_symmetry.space_group_name_H-M   'P 1'
#
loop_
_entity.id
_entity.type
_entity.pdbx_description
1 polymer ?
#
loop_
_entity_poly.entity_id
_entity_poly.type
_entity_poly.pdbx_seq_one_letter_code
_entity_poly.pdbx_strand_id
1 'polypeptide(L)'
;MLKTEQLSLARQMDMVFKELQEELSGLTSGTVFVQIRNNMIGKFGIRHNPLSGRSGGFTDAKEGMTDGQQSSFRLMALESLKYKRRWTHGEISYEFAIRQGMVIVDATLESNYNMANLMIRSPRNAFAESSEQFFG
;
A
#
# COMPACT_ATOMS: atom_id res chain seq x y z
N MET A 1 -6.92 30.31 -5.19
CA MET A 1 -6.45 28.97 -4.76
C MET A 1 -7.49 27.95 -5.20
N LEU A 2 -7.21 27.22 -6.28
CA LEU A 2 -8.06 26.10 -6.70
C LEU A 2 -8.01 25.06 -5.58
N LYS A 3 -9.16 24.77 -4.96
CA LYS A 3 -9.35 23.56 -4.17
C LYS A 3 -9.19 22.41 -5.17
N THR A 4 -7.99 21.87 -5.29
CA THR A 4 -7.78 20.58 -5.96
C THR A 4 -8.71 19.59 -5.28
N GLU A 5 -9.73 19.14 -5.99
CA GLU A 5 -10.56 18.03 -5.53
C GLU A 5 -9.60 16.88 -5.21
N GLN A 6 -9.44 16.56 -3.93
CA GLN A 6 -8.62 15.44 -3.52
C GLN A 6 -9.24 14.19 -4.13
N LEU A 7 -8.56 13.60 -5.11
CA LEU A 7 -8.98 12.37 -5.75
C LEU A 7 -9.23 11.29 -4.70
N SER A 8 -10.27 10.49 -4.88
CA SER A 8 -10.52 9.36 -4.01
C SER A 8 -9.33 8.39 -4.02
N LEU A 9 -9.10 7.67 -2.92
CA LEU A 9 -8.01 6.70 -2.84
C LEU A 9 -8.12 5.61 -3.93
N ALA A 10 -9.35 5.22 -4.29
CA ALA A 10 -9.61 4.31 -5.40
C ALA A 10 -9.11 4.89 -6.73
N ARG A 11 -9.38 6.17 -7.00
CA ARG A 11 -8.92 6.83 -8.23
C ARG A 11 -7.40 6.97 -8.26
N GLN A 12 -6.78 7.25 -7.11
CA GLN A 12 -5.33 7.28 -7.01
C GLN A 12 -4.72 5.89 -7.26
N MET A 13 -5.36 4.82 -6.76
CA MET A 13 -4.94 3.44 -7.03
C MET A 13 -5.03 3.09 -8.52
N ASP A 14 -6.09 3.53 -9.22
CA ASP A 14 -6.16 3.38 -10.68
C ASP A 14 -4.97 4.01 -11.40
N MET A 15 -4.57 5.22 -10.96
CA MET A 15 -3.42 5.93 -11.52
C MET A 15 -2.11 5.19 -11.25
N VAL A 16 -1.94 4.61 -10.06
CA VAL A 16 -0.79 3.75 -9.73
C VAL A 16 -0.70 2.58 -10.71
N PHE A 17 -1.78 1.84 -10.93
CA PHE A 17 -1.76 0.69 -11.85
C PHE A 17 -1.54 1.09 -13.31
N LYS A 18 -1.98 2.29 -13.71
CA LYS A 18 -1.69 2.83 -15.04
C LYS A 18 -0.19 3.12 -15.21
N GLU A 19 0.44 3.70 -14.20
CA GLU A 19 1.88 3.99 -14.23
C GLU A 19 2.72 2.71 -14.22
N LEU A 20 2.31 1.70 -13.46
CA LEU A 20 3.03 0.43 -13.34
C LEU A 20 2.78 -0.56 -14.51
N GLN A 21 1.98 -0.19 -15.51
CA GLN A 21 1.53 -1.10 -16.57
C GLN A 21 2.70 -1.73 -17.35
N GLU A 22 3.66 -0.91 -17.78
CA GLU A 22 4.84 -1.37 -18.51
C GLU A 22 5.72 -2.27 -17.64
N GLU A 23 5.95 -1.90 -16.38
CA GLU A 23 6.79 -2.68 -15.46
C GLU A 23 6.14 -4.04 -15.14
N LEU A 24 4.83 -4.09 -14.91
CA LEU A 24 4.08 -5.34 -14.69
C LEU A 24 4.08 -6.24 -15.92
N SER A 25 4.13 -5.68 -17.13
CA SER A 25 4.21 -6.46 -18.38
C SER A 25 5.51 -7.27 -18.50
N GLY A 26 6.56 -6.91 -17.75
CA GLY A 26 7.83 -7.62 -17.67
C GLY A 26 7.95 -8.59 -16.49
N LEU A 27 6.93 -8.70 -15.62
CA LEU A 27 7.02 -9.45 -14.37
C LEU A 27 5.98 -10.56 -14.25
N THR A 28 6.44 -11.69 -13.75
CA THR A 28 5.60 -12.84 -13.42
C THR A 28 5.35 -12.97 -11.91
N SER A 29 6.13 -12.29 -11.08
CA SER A 29 5.92 -12.20 -9.63
C SER A 29 6.64 -10.99 -9.03
N GLY A 30 6.20 -10.56 -7.85
CA GLY A 30 6.80 -9.47 -7.11
C GLY A 30 5.85 -8.91 -6.06
N THR A 31 6.18 -7.73 -5.55
CA THR A 31 5.33 -7.01 -4.60
C THR A 31 5.10 -5.59 -5.06
N VAL A 32 3.84 -5.22 -5.36
CA VAL A 32 3.45 -3.81 -5.53
C VAL A 32 3.24 -3.22 -4.15
N PHE A 33 3.91 -2.14 -3.80
CA PHE A 33 3.69 -1.45 -2.52
C PHE A 33 3.17 -0.03 -2.76
N VAL A 34 2.34 0.45 -1.84
CA VAL A 34 1.70 1.77 -1.91
C VAL A 34 1.70 2.40 -0.52
N GLN A 35 2.32 3.57 -0.40
CA GLN A 35 2.42 4.34 0.84
C GLN A 35 1.41 5.47 0.86
N ILE A 36 0.57 5.48 1.89
CA ILE A 36 -0.56 6.38 2.03
C ILE A 36 -0.32 7.28 3.24
N ARG A 37 -0.52 8.58 3.04
CA ARG A 37 -0.49 9.61 4.09
C ARG A 37 -1.67 10.55 3.88
N ASN A 38 -2.48 10.78 4.91
CA ASN A 38 -3.71 11.60 4.81
C ASN A 38 -4.64 11.18 3.65
N ASN A 39 -4.81 9.87 3.42
CA ASN A 39 -5.56 9.30 2.28
C ASN A 39 -5.01 9.70 0.88
N MET A 40 -3.76 10.17 0.82
CA MET A 40 -3.05 10.41 -0.43
C MET A 40 -1.93 9.39 -0.59
N ILE A 41 -1.83 8.79 -1.77
CA ILE A 41 -0.70 7.95 -2.16
C ILE A 41 0.49 8.87 -2.44
N GLY A 42 1.53 8.77 -1.61
CA GLY A 42 2.74 9.58 -1.74
C GLY A 42 3.89 8.85 -2.45
N LYS A 43 3.94 7.52 -2.32
CA LYS A 43 4.97 6.68 -2.93
C LYS A 43 4.39 5.32 -3.27
N PHE A 44 4.82 4.76 -4.39
CA PHE A 44 4.48 3.41 -4.80
C PHE A 44 5.63 2.83 -5.64
N GLY A 45 5.57 1.54 -5.93
CA GLY A 45 6.53 0.88 -6.82
C GLY A 45 6.42 -0.63 -6.74
N ILE A 46 7.31 -1.31 -7.44
CA ILE A 46 7.39 -2.77 -7.45
C ILE A 46 8.73 -3.22 -6.83
N ARG A 47 8.66 -4.20 -5.93
CA ARG A 47 9.81 -4.98 -5.48
C ARG A 47 9.84 -6.26 -6.29
N HIS A 48 10.88 -6.43 -7.09
CA HIS A 48 11.10 -7.63 -7.88
C HIS A 48 11.65 -8.74 -6.99
N ASN A 49 11.17 -9.96 -7.16
CA ASN A 49 11.80 -11.14 -6.57
C ASN A 49 12.75 -11.76 -7.62
N PRO A 50 14.07 -11.55 -7.53
CA PRO A 50 15.03 -11.97 -8.56
C PRO A 50 15.23 -13.50 -8.66
N LEU A 51 14.47 -14.30 -7.91
CA LEU A 51 14.72 -15.72 -7.69
C LEU A 51 13.99 -16.67 -8.66
N SER A 52 13.44 -16.17 -9.76
CA SER A 52 12.85 -17.03 -10.81
C SER A 52 13.88 -17.84 -11.62
N GLY A 53 15.18 -17.74 -11.30
CA GLY A 53 16.22 -18.57 -11.88
C GLY A 53 16.16 -20.01 -11.36
N ARG A 54 15.41 -20.89 -12.04
CA ARG A 54 15.65 -22.33 -11.92
C ARG A 54 17.05 -22.63 -12.46
N SER A 55 17.94 -23.14 -11.61
CA SER A 55 19.23 -23.73 -12.02
C SER A 55 20.28 -22.75 -12.59
N GLY A 56 20.54 -21.63 -11.91
CA GLY A 56 21.75 -20.82 -12.16
C GLY A 56 21.74 -19.95 -13.43
N GLY A 57 20.61 -19.85 -14.12
CA GLY A 57 20.41 -18.92 -15.24
C GLY A 57 19.36 -17.86 -14.89
N PHE A 58 19.71 -16.58 -15.09
CA PHE A 58 18.71 -15.52 -15.19
C PHE A 58 18.13 -15.60 -16.60
N THR A 59 16.98 -16.24 -16.75
CA THR A 59 16.22 -16.13 -17.99
C THR A 59 15.45 -14.82 -17.92
N ASP A 60 15.77 -13.85 -18.79
CA ASP A 60 14.88 -12.73 -19.06
C ASP A 60 13.52 -13.33 -19.44
N ALA A 61 12.55 -13.21 -18.54
CA ALA A 61 11.18 -13.62 -18.83
C ALA A 61 10.69 -12.67 -19.93
N LYS A 62 10.70 -13.14 -21.18
CA LYS A 62 10.25 -12.38 -22.35
C LYS A 62 8.78 -11.93 -22.25
N GLU A 63 8.01 -12.52 -21.34
CA GLU A 63 6.58 -12.27 -21.16
C GLU A 63 6.25 -12.26 -19.66
N GLY A 64 5.79 -11.10 -19.16
CA GLY A 64 5.24 -10.94 -17.81
C GLY A 64 3.72 -10.96 -17.81
N MET A 65 3.08 -10.11 -16.99
CA MET A 65 1.62 -10.09 -16.90
C MET A 65 0.97 -9.56 -18.18
N THR A 66 -0.02 -10.30 -18.69
CA THR A 66 -0.87 -9.86 -19.80
C THR A 66 -1.83 -8.75 -19.37
N ASP A 67 -2.35 -7.96 -20.30
CA ASP A 67 -3.32 -6.89 -20.01
C ASP A 67 -4.55 -7.40 -19.22
N GLY A 68 -5.01 -8.61 -19.52
CA GLY A 68 -6.12 -9.25 -18.79
C GLY A 68 -5.75 -9.55 -17.34
N GLN A 69 -4.54 -10.06 -17.09
CA GLN A 69 -4.03 -10.30 -15.74
C GLN A 69 -3.80 -8.99 -14.99
N GLN A 70 -3.27 -7.96 -15.65
CA GLN A 70 -3.07 -6.63 -15.05
C GLN A 70 -4.42 -5.98 -14.68
N SER A 71 -5.44 -6.12 -15.53
CA SER A 71 -6.79 -5.65 -15.22
C SER A 71 -7.40 -6.38 -14.03
N SER A 72 -7.22 -7.71 -13.96
CA SER A 72 -7.66 -8.51 -12.81
C SER A 72 -6.96 -8.08 -11.51
N PHE A 73 -5.64 -7.86 -11.56
CA PHE A 73 -4.87 -7.37 -10.42
C PHE A 73 -5.36 -5.98 -9.96
N ARG A 74 -5.57 -5.04 -10.89
CA ARG A 74 -6.14 -3.73 -10.57
C ARG A 74 -7.48 -3.85 -9.85
N LEU A 75 -8.39 -4.70 -10.33
CA LEU A 75 -9.70 -4.90 -9.70
C LEU A 75 -9.57 -5.47 -8.28
N MET A 76 -8.70 -6.46 -8.07
CA MET A 76 -8.42 -7.01 -6.73
C MET A 76 -7.84 -5.95 -5.78
N ALA A 77 -6.92 -5.11 -6.27
CA ALA A 77 -6.36 -4.02 -5.50
C ALA A 77 -7.42 -2.98 -5.08
N LEU A 78 -8.31 -2.58 -6.00
CA LEU A 78 -9.42 -1.69 -5.69
C LEU A 78 -10.40 -2.31 -4.69
N GLU A 79 -10.70 -3.59 -4.82
CA GLU A 79 -11.55 -4.31 -3.87
C GLU A 79 -10.92 -4.38 -2.48
N SER A 80 -9.60 -4.57 -2.40
CA SER A 80 -8.87 -4.63 -1.13
C SER A 80 -9.06 -3.38 -0.27
N LEU A 81 -9.28 -2.21 -0.90
CA LEU A 81 -9.51 -0.95 -0.21
C LEU A 81 -10.77 -0.97 0.67
N LYS A 82 -11.74 -1.86 0.40
CA LYS A 82 -12.93 -2.05 1.24
C LYS A 82 -12.58 -2.58 2.65
N TYR A 83 -11.44 -3.27 2.79
CA TYR A 83 -10.98 -3.83 4.06
C TYR A 83 -10.17 -2.85 4.91
N LYS A 84 -9.92 -1.63 4.41
CA LYS A 84 -9.26 -0.55 5.14
C LYS A 84 -10.10 -0.07 6.33
N ARG A 85 -9.63 -0.30 7.56
CA ARG A 85 -10.35 0.06 8.80
C ARG A 85 -9.90 1.40 9.38
N ARG A 86 -10.58 2.49 8.99
CA ARG A 86 -10.52 3.82 9.63
C ARG A 86 -9.12 4.48 9.78
N TRP A 87 -8.08 3.94 9.16
CA TRP A 87 -6.75 4.59 9.14
C TRP A 87 -6.62 5.54 7.95
N THR A 88 -5.75 6.54 8.05
CA THR A 88 -5.46 7.50 6.95
C THR A 88 -4.00 7.48 6.54
N HIS A 89 -3.19 6.73 7.28
CA HIS A 89 -1.75 6.55 7.10
C HIS A 89 -1.43 5.05 7.14
N GLY A 90 -0.60 4.58 6.21
CA GLY A 90 -0.32 3.15 6.11
C GLY A 90 0.47 2.78 4.87
N GLU A 91 0.76 1.50 4.75
CA GLU A 91 1.28 0.86 3.55
C GLU A 91 0.31 -0.25 3.12
N ILE A 92 0.05 -0.38 1.83
CA ILE A 92 -0.60 -1.55 1.25
C ILE A 92 0.44 -2.25 0.39
N SER A 93 0.66 -3.53 0.65
CA SER A 93 1.53 -4.38 -0.15
C SER A 93 0.71 -5.48 -0.80
N TYR A 94 0.91 -5.66 -2.11
CA TYR A 94 0.30 -6.71 -2.90
C TYR A 94 1.37 -7.66 -3.40
N GLU A 95 1.49 -8.82 -2.78
CA GLU A 95 2.34 -9.89 -3.29
C GLU A 95 1.61 -10.60 -4.42
N PHE A 96 2.22 -10.67 -5.60
CA PHE A 96 1.59 -11.27 -6.77
C PHE A 96 2.49 -12.32 -7.41
N ALA A 97 1.86 -13.32 -8.02
CA ALA A 97 2.53 -14.29 -8.87
C ALA A 97 1.56 -14.82 -9.93
N ILE A 98 2.08 -15.13 -11.12
CA ILE A 98 1.35 -15.87 -12.14
C ILE A 98 1.50 -17.37 -11.86
N ARG A 99 0.39 -18.06 -11.66
CA ARG A 99 0.35 -19.54 -11.56
C ARG A 99 -0.70 -20.07 -12.52
N GLN A 100 -0.31 -21.04 -13.36
CA GLN A 100 -1.20 -21.67 -14.34
C GLN A 100 -1.95 -20.66 -15.22
N GLY A 101 -1.29 -19.54 -15.58
CA GLY A 101 -1.89 -18.48 -16.40
C GLY A 101 -2.84 -17.54 -15.65
N MET A 102 -3.04 -17.72 -14.35
CA MET A 102 -3.84 -16.82 -13.51
C MET A 102 -2.95 -15.99 -12.60
N VAL A 103 -3.34 -14.73 -12.37
CA VAL A 103 -2.70 -13.88 -11.37
C VAL A 103 -3.27 -14.22 -9.99
N ILE A 104 -2.39 -14.55 -9.06
CA ILE A 104 -2.70 -14.74 -7.65
C ILE A 104 -2.14 -13.53 -6.92
N VAL A 105 -2.93 -12.94 -6.03
CA VAL A 105 -2.57 -11.75 -5.27
C VAL A 105 -2.90 -11.97 -3.80
N ASP A 106 -1.94 -11.71 -2.93
CA ASP A 106 -2.15 -11.54 -1.50
C ASP A 106 -1.96 -10.07 -1.12
N ALA A 107 -2.84 -9.55 -0.26
CA ALA A 107 -2.86 -8.13 0.09
C ALA A 107 -2.65 -7.93 1.60
N THR A 108 -1.55 -7.29 1.95
CA THR A 108 -1.26 -6.85 3.33
C THR A 108 -1.55 -5.36 3.48
N LEU A 109 -2.44 -5.01 4.42
CA LEU A 109 -2.79 -3.63 4.74
C LEU A 109 -2.25 -3.29 6.12
N GLU A 110 -1.27 -2.40 6.18
CA GLU A 110 -0.63 -1.97 7.42
C GLU A 110 -1.02 -0.52 7.74
N SER A 111 -1.53 -0.28 8.94
CA SER A 111 -1.82 1.06 9.44
C SER A 111 -0.61 1.62 10.20
N ASN A 112 -0.15 2.81 9.81
CA ASN A 112 1.04 3.44 10.39
C ASN A 112 0.65 4.64 11.27
N TYR A 113 0.87 4.51 12.58
CA TYR A 113 0.61 5.57 13.56
C TYR A 113 1.92 6.13 14.10
N ASN A 114 2.08 7.45 14.02
CA ASN A 114 3.20 8.13 14.66
C ASN A 114 2.80 8.51 16.10
N MET A 115 3.47 7.91 17.10
CA MET A 115 3.22 8.20 18.52
C MET A 115 3.39 9.68 18.88
N ALA A 116 4.30 10.40 18.22
CA ALA A 116 4.48 11.83 18.46
C ALA A 116 3.18 12.63 18.17
N ASN A 117 2.43 12.24 17.14
CA ASN A 117 1.17 12.89 16.79
C ASN A 117 0.05 12.62 17.83
N LEU A 118 0.14 11.51 18.57
CA LEU A 118 -0.79 11.18 19.65
C LEU A 118 -0.44 11.91 20.95
N MET A 119 0.86 12.03 21.26
CA MET A 119 1.38 12.70 22.45
C MET A 119 1.15 14.22 22.45
N ILE A 120 1.19 14.87 21.27
CA ILE A 120 0.97 16.34 21.14
C ILE A 120 -0.45 16.76 21.59
N ARG A 121 -1.41 15.83 21.62
CA ARG A 121 -2.80 16.09 22.01
C ARG A 121 -3.17 15.65 23.43
N SER A 122 -2.23 15.13 24.22
CA SER A 122 -2.52 14.93 25.65
C SER A 122 -2.71 16.30 26.30
N PRO A 123 -3.90 16.63 26.85
CA PRO A 123 -4.02 17.82 27.67
C PRO A 123 -3.07 17.64 28.86
N ARG A 124 -2.29 18.67 29.17
CA ARG A 124 -1.35 18.74 30.32
C ARG A 124 -2.00 18.48 31.69
N ASN A 125 -3.29 18.16 31.77
CA ASN A 125 -4.04 18.11 33.01
C ASN A 125 -4.08 16.72 33.67
N ALA A 126 -3.46 15.68 33.10
CA ALA A 126 -3.46 14.35 33.74
C ALA A 126 -2.54 14.22 34.98
N PHE A 127 -1.74 15.25 35.30
CA PHE A 127 -0.82 15.25 36.45
C PHE A 127 -1.15 16.31 37.52
N ALA A 128 -2.26 17.03 37.40
CA ALA A 128 -2.63 18.07 38.38
C ALA A 128 -3.49 17.56 39.55
N GLU A 129 -4.04 16.34 39.49
CA GLU A 129 -4.95 15.82 40.53
C GLU A 129 -4.26 15.06 41.68
N SER A 130 -2.92 14.99 41.73
CA SER A 130 -2.20 14.27 42.79
C SER A 130 -1.56 15.15 43.86
N SER A 131 -1.68 16.49 43.79
CA SER A 131 -1.04 17.41 44.75
C SER A 131 -1.97 18.04 45.80
N GLU A 132 -3.29 17.82 45.74
CA GLU A 132 -4.23 18.44 46.71
C GLU A 132 -4.54 17.59 47.95
N GLN A 133 -3.87 16.46 48.18
CA GLN A 133 -4.10 15.59 49.35
C GLN A 133 -3.10 15.73 50.51
N PHE A 134 -2.18 16.69 50.47
CA PHE A 134 -1.12 16.80 51.49
C PHE A 134 -0.88 18.22 52.03
N PHE A 135 -1.92 18.97 52.41
CA PHE A 135 -1.78 20.02 53.42
C PHE A 135 -3.07 20.16 54.23
N GLY A 136 -3.14 19.40 55.32
CA GLY A 136 -3.91 19.73 56.51
C GLY A 136 -2.98 20.30 57.57
#